data_AF-A0A854CK72-F1
#
_entry.id   AF-A0A854CK72-F1
#
_cell.length_a   1.000
_cell.length_b   1.000
_cell.length_c   1.000
_cell.angle_alpha   90.00
_cell.angle_beta   90.00
_cell.angle_gamma   90.00
#
_symmetry.space_group_name_H-M   'P 1'
#
loop_
_entity.id
_entity.type
_entity.pdbx_description
1 polymer ?
#
loop_
_entity_poly.entity_id
_entity_poly.type
_entity_poly.pdbx_seq_one_letter_code
_entity_poly.pdbx_strand_id
1 'polypeptide(L)'
;MSVLAPLAPLRAHAGRRLTEGLDDATIARLAANHPDLQQAIAAAAAEYALVRDDVADLLDLDEDGQISAVQEGFINFYADDAVTPYVALAARG
;
A
#
# COMPACT_ATOMS: atom_id res chain seq x y z
N MET A 1 -2.66 5.43 -21.26
CA MET A 1 -2.67 5.96 -19.88
C MET A 1 -1.38 5.52 -19.20
N SER A 2 -0.77 6.37 -18.37
CA SER A 2 0.46 6.03 -17.65
C SER A 2 0.18 4.91 -16.62
N VAL A 3 1.12 3.98 -16.46
CA VAL A 3 1.09 2.95 -15.40
C VAL A 3 1.08 3.56 -13.99
N LEU A 4 1.48 4.83 -13.86
CA LEU A 4 1.51 5.56 -12.60
C LEU A 4 0.16 6.17 -12.23
N ALA A 5 -0.75 6.37 -13.19
CA ALA A 5 -2.02 7.05 -12.94
C ALA A 5 -2.86 6.40 -11.83
N PRO A 6 -2.95 5.05 -11.75
CA PRO A 6 -3.68 4.39 -10.66
C PRO A 6 -3.03 4.60 -9.29
N LEU A 7 -1.73 4.90 -9.21
CA LEU A 7 -1.01 5.09 -7.93
C LEU A 7 -1.26 6.46 -7.30
N ALA A 8 -1.67 7.46 -8.10
CA ALA A 8 -1.85 8.83 -7.62
C ALA A 8 -2.80 8.94 -6.41
N PRO A 9 -4.03 8.38 -6.43
CA PRO A 9 -4.91 8.44 -5.26
C PRO A 9 -4.35 7.66 -4.05
N LEU A 10 -3.73 6.50 -4.26
CA LEU A 10 -3.12 5.74 -3.15
C LEU A 10 -1.99 6.54 -2.47
N ARG A 11 -1.22 7.30 -3.24
CA ARG A 11 -0.12 8.14 -2.75
C ARG A 11 -0.58 9.51 -2.23
N ALA A 12 -1.86 9.85 -2.35
CA ALA A 12 -2.39 11.15 -1.91
C ALA A 12 -2.78 11.17 -0.43
N HIS A 13 -2.85 10.01 0.23
CA HIS A 13 -3.11 9.93 1.66
C HIS A 13 -2.03 10.64 2.46
N ALA A 14 -2.50 11.24 3.56
CA ALA A 14 -1.64 11.87 4.54
C ALA A 14 -0.85 10.82 5.33
N GLY A 15 -0.17 11.27 6.37
CA GLY A 15 0.59 10.40 7.25
C GLY A 15 2.02 10.15 6.78
N ARG A 16 2.86 9.81 7.75
CA ARG A 16 4.24 9.44 7.56
C ARG A 16 4.34 7.99 7.08
N ARG A 17 5.08 7.80 6.00
CA ARG A 17 5.47 6.48 5.50
C ARG A 17 6.74 6.01 6.18
N LEU A 18 6.75 4.77 6.64
CA LEU A 18 7.95 4.03 7.04
C LEU A 18 8.58 3.35 5.83
N THR A 19 7.75 2.94 4.87
CA THR A 19 8.16 2.25 3.66
C THR A 19 8.10 3.19 2.44
N GLU A 20 9.27 3.57 1.95
CA GLU A 20 9.37 4.26 0.67
C GLU A 20 9.33 3.24 -0.47
N GLY A 21 8.29 3.32 -1.29
CA GLY A 21 8.17 2.50 -2.49
C GLY A 21 9.13 2.91 -3.61
N LEU A 22 9.05 2.20 -4.74
CA LEU A 22 9.82 2.54 -5.94
C LEU A 22 9.44 3.91 -6.50
N ASP A 23 10.45 4.64 -6.99
CA ASP A 23 10.24 5.90 -7.70
C ASP A 23 9.55 5.71 -9.06
N ASP A 24 9.00 6.81 -9.60
CA ASP A 24 8.24 6.81 -10.85
C ASP A 24 9.06 6.33 -12.05
N ALA A 25 10.34 6.69 -12.12
CA ALA A 25 11.22 6.29 -13.22
C ALA A 25 11.48 4.78 -13.21
N THR A 26 11.66 4.22 -12.02
CA THR A 26 11.87 2.80 -11.79
C THR A 26 10.61 2.00 -12.10
N ILE A 27 9.44 2.46 -11.64
CA ILE A 27 8.15 1.82 -11.97
C ILE A 27 7.91 1.85 -13.48
N ALA A 28 8.09 3.00 -14.13
CA ALA A 28 7.90 3.13 -15.58
C ALA A 28 8.84 2.20 -16.36
N ARG A 29 10.10 2.10 -15.95
CA ARG A 29 11.09 1.20 -16.57
C ARG A 29 10.72 -0.28 -16.37
N LEU A 30 10.34 -0.68 -15.17
CA LEU A 30 9.98 -2.07 -14.87
C LEU A 30 8.69 -2.48 -15.56
N ALA A 31 7.67 -1.63 -15.56
CA ALA A 31 6.36 -1.92 -16.15
C ALA A 31 6.45 -2.30 -17.64
N ALA A 32 7.48 -1.82 -18.36
CA ALA A 32 7.70 -2.18 -19.76
C ALA A 32 7.98 -3.68 -19.97
N ASN A 33 8.58 -4.35 -18.99
CA ASN A 33 9.04 -5.74 -19.10
C ASN A 33 8.44 -6.69 -18.03
N HIS A 34 7.76 -6.13 -17.04
CA HIS A 34 7.17 -6.83 -15.89
C HIS A 34 5.65 -6.65 -15.90
N PRO A 35 4.89 -7.53 -16.60
CA PRO A 35 3.43 -7.43 -16.68
C PRO A 35 2.73 -7.71 -15.36
N ASP A 36 3.35 -8.49 -14.48
CA ASP A 36 2.99 -8.71 -13.08
C ASP A 36 2.93 -7.39 -12.30
N LEU A 37 3.89 -6.49 -12.47
CA LEU A 37 3.86 -5.16 -11.84
C LEU A 37 2.63 -4.35 -12.27
N GLN A 38 2.28 -4.38 -13.56
CA GLN A 38 1.07 -3.70 -14.05
C GLN A 38 -0.20 -4.30 -13.45
N GLN A 39 -0.26 -5.62 -13.33
CA GLN A 39 -1.38 -6.32 -12.69
C GLN A 39 -1.48 -5.99 -11.20
N ALA A 40 -0.36 -5.92 -10.49
CA ALA A 40 -0.33 -5.55 -9.08
C ALA A 40 -0.83 -4.12 -8.85
N ILE A 41 -0.41 -3.17 -9.70
CA ILE A 41 -0.90 -1.79 -9.65
C ILE A 41 -2.40 -1.71 -9.95
N ALA A 42 -2.88 -2.45 -10.95
CA ALA A 42 -4.30 -2.50 -11.28
C ALA A 42 -5.13 -3.12 -10.15
N ALA A 43 -4.65 -4.21 -9.54
CA ALA A 43 -5.31 -4.85 -8.40
C ALA A 43 -5.37 -3.92 -7.18
N ALA A 44 -4.25 -3.25 -6.85
CA ALA A 44 -4.22 -2.26 -5.77
C ALA A 44 -5.21 -1.12 -5.98
N ALA A 45 -5.33 -0.60 -7.21
CA ALA A 45 -6.29 0.46 -7.53
C ALA A 45 -7.74 -0.02 -7.45
N ALA A 46 -8.02 -1.26 -7.85
CA ALA A 46 -9.35 -1.85 -7.73
C ALA A 46 -9.75 -2.04 -6.26
N GLU A 47 -8.88 -2.63 -5.45
CA GLU A 47 -9.14 -2.82 -4.01
C GLU A 47 -9.28 -1.48 -3.28
N TYR A 48 -8.41 -0.51 -3.59
CA TYR A 48 -8.52 0.84 -3.04
C TYR A 48 -9.90 1.46 -3.32
N ALA A 49 -10.37 1.36 -4.56
CA ALA A 49 -11.67 1.91 -4.95
C ALA A 49 -12.84 1.25 -4.20
N LEU A 50 -12.70 0.00 -3.75
CA LEU A 50 -13.71 -0.71 -2.97
C LEU A 50 -13.71 -0.28 -1.50
N VAL A 51 -12.54 -0.11 -0.89
CA VAL A 51 -12.43 0.04 0.57
C VAL A 51 -12.28 1.47 1.06
N ARG A 52 -11.81 2.41 0.22
CA ARG A 52 -11.36 3.75 0.66
C ARG A 52 -12.37 4.54 1.47
N ASP A 53 -13.67 4.37 1.21
CA ASP A 53 -14.73 5.11 1.88
C ASP A 53 -15.03 4.49 3.26
N ASP A 54 -14.87 3.16 3.39
CA ASP A 54 -15.12 2.42 4.62
C ASP A 54 -13.94 2.50 5.61
N VAL A 55 -12.73 2.70 5.10
CA VAL A 55 -11.49 2.76 5.91
C VAL A 55 -10.76 4.10 5.80
N ALA A 56 -11.46 5.18 5.46
CA ALA A 56 -10.85 6.50 5.27
C ALA A 56 -10.00 6.95 6.48
N ASP A 57 -10.53 6.80 7.69
CA ASP A 57 -9.85 7.16 8.93
C ASP A 57 -8.56 6.36 9.14
N LEU A 58 -8.53 5.09 8.70
CA LEU A 58 -7.34 4.24 8.76
C LEU A 58 -6.29 4.71 7.74
N LEU A 59 -6.71 5.02 6.50
CA LEU A 59 -5.79 5.37 5.41
C LEU A 59 -5.03 6.68 5.65
N ASP A 60 -5.58 7.59 6.45
CA ASP A 60 -4.95 8.88 6.77
C ASP A 60 -4.03 8.84 8.02
N LEU A 61 -3.91 7.68 8.68
CA LEU A 61 -2.92 7.47 9.74
C LEU A 61 -1.50 7.32 9.17
N ASP A 62 -0.50 7.64 9.99
CA ASP A 62 0.88 7.20 9.79
C ASP A 62 0.94 5.66 9.66
N GLU A 63 1.90 5.10 8.93
CA GLU A 63 1.97 3.65 8.67
C GLU A 63 2.07 2.81 9.95
N ASP A 64 2.75 3.28 11.00
CA ASP A 64 2.77 2.64 12.32
C ASP A 64 1.39 2.66 13.01
N GLY A 65 0.64 3.75 12.83
CA GLY A 65 -0.75 3.87 13.25
C GLY A 65 -1.66 2.88 12.52
N GLN A 66 -1.49 2.72 11.21
CA GLN A 66 -2.24 1.73 10.41
C GLN A 66 -1.98 0.31 10.89
N ILE A 67 -0.71 -0.04 11.11
CA ILE A 67 -0.30 -1.36 11.61
C ILE A 67 -0.93 -1.62 12.99
N SER A 68 -0.84 -0.65 13.89
CA SER A 68 -1.39 -0.76 15.24
C SER A 68 -2.91 -0.95 15.23
N ALA A 69 -3.62 -0.17 14.40
CA ALA A 69 -5.07 -0.25 14.28
C ALA A 69 -5.54 -1.59 13.67
N VAL A 70 -4.87 -2.08 12.62
CA VAL A 70 -5.22 -3.37 12.00
C VAL A 70 -4.94 -4.55 12.93
N GLN A 71 -3.94 -4.43 13.82
CA GLN A 71 -3.61 -5.46 14.81
C GLN A 71 -4.37 -5.31 16.13
N GLU A 72 -5.25 -4.31 16.26
CA GLU A 72 -6.02 -4.11 17.49
C GLU A 72 -6.82 -5.37 17.85
N GLY A 73 -6.70 -5.82 19.09
CA GLY A 73 -7.37 -7.03 19.59
C GLY A 73 -6.63 -8.34 19.29
N PHE A 74 -5.53 -8.31 18.55
CA PHE A 74 -4.64 -9.46 18.37
C PHE A 74 -3.49 -9.44 19.38
N ILE A 75 -3.07 -10.62 19.83
CA ILE A 75 -1.84 -10.78 20.62
C ILE A 75 -0.78 -11.33 19.68
N ASN A 76 0.27 -10.54 19.45
CA ASN A 76 1.41 -10.95 18.65
C ASN A 76 2.43 -11.71 19.52
N PHE A 77 2.90 -12.86 19.05
CA PHE A 77 3.93 -13.67 19.74
C PHE A 77 5.34 -13.40 19.19
N TYR A 78 5.44 -12.64 18.10
CA TYR A 78 6.69 -12.16 17.55
C TYR A 78 7.12 -10.86 18.23
N ALA A 79 8.42 -10.59 18.23
CA ALA A 79 8.94 -9.30 18.66
C ALA A 79 8.45 -8.18 17.71
N ASP A 80 8.29 -6.98 18.24
CA ASP A 80 7.78 -5.82 17.47
C ASP A 80 8.62 -5.53 16.22
N ASP A 81 9.93 -5.77 16.29
CA ASP A 81 10.86 -5.57 15.16
C ASP A 81 10.81 -6.68 14.09
N ALA A 82 10.07 -7.75 14.35
CA ALA A 82 9.80 -8.82 13.39
C ALA A 82 8.47 -8.65 12.64
N VAL A 83 7.72 -7.59 12.93
CA VAL A 83 6.48 -7.25 12.23
C VAL A 83 6.81 -6.52 10.93
N THR A 84 6.18 -6.93 9.83
CA THR A 84 6.29 -6.25 8.54
C THR A 84 5.81 -4.79 8.69
N PRO A 85 6.61 -3.78 8.30
CA PRO A 85 6.31 -2.37 8.58
C PRO A 85 5.29 -1.77 7.59
N TYR A 86 4.33 -2.56 7.12
CA TYR A 86 3.25 -2.12 6.22
C TYR A 86 2.08 -3.11 6.25
N VAL A 87 0.90 -2.65 5.82
CA VAL A 87 -0.28 -3.49 5.56
C VAL A 87 -0.48 -3.61 4.06
N ALA A 88 -0.49 -4.85 3.54
CA ALA A 88 -0.66 -5.07 2.10
C ALA A 88 -2.13 -4.90 1.70
N LEU A 89 -2.40 -4.07 0.69
CA LEU A 89 -3.77 -3.82 0.22
C LEU A 89 -4.33 -4.95 -0.65
N ALA A 90 -3.62 -5.33 -1.71
CA ALA A 90 -4.09 -6.32 -2.70
C ALA A 90 -3.29 -7.64 -2.70
N ALA A 91 -2.17 -7.70 -1.97
CA ALA A 91 -1.29 -8.88 -1.84
C ALA A 91 -1.00 -9.60 -3.18
N ARG A 92 -0.76 -8.84 -4.26
CA ARG A 92 -0.49 -9.36 -5.61
C ARG A 92 1.01 -9.35 -5.90
N GLY A 93 1.59 -10.55 -6.01
CA GLY A 93 2.98 -10.78 -6.44
C GLY A 93 3.06 -11.72 -7.64
#